data_AF-A0A9P6FNQ9-F1
#
_entry.id   AF-A0A9P6FNQ9-F1
#
_cell.length_a   1.000
_cell.length_b   1.000
_cell.length_c   1.000
_cell.angle_alpha   90.00
_cell.angle_beta   90.00
_cell.angle_gamma   90.00
#
_symmetry.space_group_name_H-M   'P 1'
#
loop_
_entity.id
_entity.type
_entity.pdbx_description
1 polymer ?
#
loop_
_entity_poly.entity_id
_entity_poly.type
_entity_poly.pdbx_seq_one_letter_code
_entity_poly.pdbx_strand_id
1 'polypeptide(L)'
;MTLTTAQLVEQADACIKAGRYQELIPLYEQLEFQVTAVEIDAVPLNTVYEPLLASYLIANDLSSARSLVHRIPEDIRKNQAPQLATLIRVYEMMHSWDRQSGNLKDIYSALHQSRWNSALAPLIAVLQDSIQDRELDLLARAYSSLPLQMAASRISLEEGSTAE
;
A
#
# COMPACT_ATOMS: atom_id res chain seq x y z
N MET A 1 23.50 12.33 15.37
CA MET A 1 23.81 12.78 14.00
C MET A 1 22.53 12.59 13.20
N THR A 2 21.78 13.67 12.96
CA THR A 2 20.53 13.62 12.19
C THR A 2 20.86 13.49 10.71
N LEU A 3 20.38 12.42 10.08
CA LEU A 3 20.46 12.24 8.63
C LEU A 3 19.75 13.40 7.94
N THR A 4 20.37 13.94 6.87
CA THR A 4 19.77 15.02 6.07
C THR A 4 18.61 14.46 5.24
N THR A 5 17.57 15.26 4.95
CA THR A 5 16.39 14.85 4.16
C THR A 5 16.76 14.14 2.85
N ALA A 6 17.78 14.63 2.14
CA ALA A 6 18.29 14.02 0.91
C ALA A 6 18.85 12.60 1.13
N GLN A 7 19.52 12.36 2.27
CA GLN A 7 20.07 11.04 2.60
C GLN A 7 18.96 10.03 2.94
N LEU A 8 17.86 10.49 3.55
CA LEU A 8 16.71 9.65 3.86
C LEU A 8 15.94 9.25 2.60
N VAL A 9 15.79 10.15 1.62
CA VAL A 9 15.18 9.82 0.31
C VAL A 9 16.06 8.82 -0.44
N GLU A 10 17.38 9.02 -0.47
CA GLU A 10 18.31 8.10 -1.12
C GLU A 10 18.30 6.71 -0.46
N GLN A 11 18.21 6.66 0.87
CA GLN A 11 18.05 5.41 1.62
C GLN A 11 16.70 4.74 1.33
N ALA A 12 15.61 5.51 1.22
CA ALA A 12 14.31 4.96 0.84
C ALA A 12 14.33 4.34 -0.56
N ASP A 13 14.92 5.03 -1.55
CA ASP A 13 15.12 4.49 -2.90
C ASP A 13 16.00 3.22 -2.90
N ALA A 14 17.04 3.18 -2.07
CA ALA A 14 17.88 2.00 -1.90
C ALA A 14 17.11 0.83 -1.26
N CYS A 15 16.28 1.08 -0.25
CA CYS A 15 15.45 0.07 0.40
C CYS A 15 14.37 -0.47 -0.53
N ILE A 16 13.75 0.38 -1.37
CA ILE A 16 12.81 -0.04 -2.41
C ILE A 16 13.50 -0.98 -3.41
N LYS A 17 14.73 -0.64 -3.85
CA LYS A 17 15.52 -1.50 -4.76
C LYS A 17 15.99 -2.79 -4.11
N ALA A 18 16.27 -2.76 -2.81
CA ALA A 18 16.71 -3.93 -2.04
C ALA A 18 15.56 -4.84 -1.58
N GLY A 19 14.30 -4.45 -1.81
CA GLY A 19 13.13 -5.21 -1.38
C GLY A 19 12.89 -5.19 0.14
N ARG A 20 13.51 -4.26 0.88
CA ARG A 20 13.41 -4.18 2.34
C ARG A 20 12.28 -3.24 2.75
N TYR A 21 11.05 -3.70 2.58
CA TYR A 21 9.86 -2.88 2.80
C TYR A 21 9.56 -2.62 4.29
N GLN A 22 10.05 -3.47 5.18
CA GLN A 22 9.88 -3.33 6.63
C GLN A 22 10.64 -2.12 7.21
N GLU A 23 11.76 -1.76 6.59
CA GLU A 23 12.61 -0.63 7.03
C GLU A 23 12.08 0.71 6.49
N LEU A 24 11.12 0.71 5.57
CA LEU A 24 10.60 1.94 4.95
C LEU A 24 9.75 2.77 5.91
N ILE A 25 8.96 2.15 6.78
CA ILE A 25 8.07 2.85 7.72
C ILE A 25 8.84 3.84 8.61
N PRO A 26 9.86 3.42 9.39
CA PRO A 26 10.59 4.35 10.26
C PRO A 26 11.34 5.44 9.49
N LEU A 27 11.79 5.14 8.27
CA LEU A 27 12.46 6.12 7.41
C LEU A 27 11.48 7.20 6.93
N TYR A 28 10.28 6.82 6.50
CA TYR A 28 9.27 7.77 6.05
C TYR A 28 8.62 8.55 7.20
N GLU A 29 8.46 7.95 8.39
CA GLU A 29 8.04 8.67 9.60
C GLU A 29 9.08 9.73 10.00
N GLN A 30 10.37 9.40 9.90
CA GLN A 30 11.44 10.36 10.15
C GLN A 30 11.46 11.48 9.11
N LEU A 31 11.18 11.17 7.83
CA LEU A 31 11.02 12.17 6.77
C LEU A 31 9.81 13.09 7.03
N GLU A 32 8.65 12.54 7.40
CA GLU A 32 7.47 13.32 7.75
C GLU A 32 7.79 14.31 8.88
N PHE A 33 8.42 13.82 9.96
CA PHE A 33 8.82 14.65 11.08
C PHE A 33 9.75 15.80 10.65
N GLN A 34 10.75 15.53 9.79
CA GLN A 34 11.68 16.56 9.31
C GLN A 34 11.00 17.59 8.40
N VAL A 35 10.10 17.15 7.52
CA VAL A 35 9.38 18.05 6.61
C VAL A 35 8.43 18.97 7.38
N THR A 36 7.71 18.44 8.38
CA THR A 36 6.82 19.25 9.23
C THR A 36 7.58 20.15 10.20
N ALA A 37 8.70 19.69 10.78
CA ALA A 37 9.43 20.45 11.80
C ALA A 37 10.32 21.58 11.23
N VAL A 38 10.79 21.46 9.98
CA VAL A 38 11.80 22.38 9.42
C VAL A 38 11.22 23.33 8.36
N GLU A 39 9.90 23.28 8.07
CA GLU A 39 9.25 24.10 7.02
C GLU A 39 10.06 24.11 5.71
N ILE A 40 10.60 22.95 5.32
CA ILE A 40 11.31 22.82 4.05
C ILE A 40 10.27 22.63 2.95
N ASP A 41 9.86 23.73 2.34
CA ASP A 41 8.97 23.80 1.17
C ASP A 41 9.53 23.08 -0.09
N ALA A 42 10.73 22.49 0.00
CA ALA A 42 11.44 21.91 -1.13
C ALA A 42 10.99 20.49 -1.50
N VAL A 43 10.29 19.77 -0.62
CA VAL A 43 9.81 18.40 -0.91
C VAL A 43 8.28 18.39 -0.93
N PRO A 44 7.65 18.03 -2.08
CA PRO A 44 6.21 17.91 -2.14
C PRO A 44 5.74 16.81 -1.17
N LEU A 45 4.83 17.17 -0.26
CA LEU A 45 4.28 16.29 0.78
C LEU A 45 3.72 14.97 0.21
N ASN A 46 3.27 14.97 -1.04
CA ASN A 46 2.77 13.77 -1.73
C ASN A 46 3.83 12.68 -1.87
N THR A 47 5.08 13.07 -2.11
CA THR A 47 6.20 12.13 -2.27
C THR A 47 6.57 11.43 -0.96
N VAL A 48 6.09 11.95 0.19
CA VAL A 48 6.25 11.31 1.50
C VAL A 48 5.01 10.52 1.87
N TYR A 49 3.81 11.11 1.74
CA TYR A 49 2.57 10.47 2.17
C TYR A 49 2.15 9.25 1.33
N GLU A 50 2.37 9.28 0.02
CA GLU A 50 2.02 8.16 -0.86
C GLU A 50 2.78 6.86 -0.52
N PRO A 51 4.13 6.85 -0.50
CA PRO A 51 4.86 5.62 -0.17
C PRO A 51 4.71 5.23 1.29
N LEU A 52 4.52 6.19 2.21
CA LEU A 52 4.25 5.89 3.62
C LEU A 52 2.92 5.15 3.78
N LEU A 53 1.84 5.63 3.16
CA LEU A 53 0.55 4.94 3.19
C LEU A 53 0.64 3.56 2.53
N ALA A 54 1.32 3.44 1.39
CA ALA A 54 1.55 2.15 0.74
C ALA A 54 2.32 1.17 1.65
N SER A 55 3.32 1.65 2.39
CA SER A 55 4.09 0.82 3.32
C SER A 55 3.26 0.30 4.49
N TYR A 56 2.36 1.12 5.06
CA TYR A 56 1.43 0.66 6.09
C TYR A 56 0.43 -0.38 5.56
N LEU A 57 -0.01 -0.24 4.31
CA LEU A 57 -0.89 -1.22 3.67
C LEU A 57 -0.19 -2.56 3.48
N ILE A 58 1.08 -2.57 3.07
CA ILE A 58 1.89 -3.79 2.93
C ILE A 58 2.07 -4.47 4.30
N ALA A 59 2.32 -3.69 5.36
CA ALA A 59 2.43 -4.21 6.72
C ALA A 59 1.07 -4.64 7.31
N ASN A 60 -0.04 -4.42 6.61
CA ASN A 60 -1.40 -4.66 7.07
C ASN A 60 -1.75 -3.90 8.38
N ASP A 61 -1.08 -2.78 8.66
CA ASP A 61 -1.40 -1.92 9.81
C ASP A 61 -2.44 -0.88 9.42
N LEU A 62 -3.70 -1.33 9.39
CA LEU A 62 -4.85 -0.50 9.07
C LEU A 62 -5.08 0.61 10.11
N SER A 63 -4.64 0.42 11.36
CA SER A 63 -4.86 1.39 12.43
C SER A 63 -3.94 2.60 12.28
N SER A 64 -2.67 2.35 11.96
CA SER A 64 -1.71 3.41 11.67
C SER A 64 -2.04 4.11 10.34
N ALA A 65 -2.45 3.35 9.32
CA ALA A 65 -2.96 3.92 8.06
C ALA A 65 -4.15 4.85 8.30
N ARG A 66 -5.12 4.46 9.13
CA ARG A 66 -6.25 5.32 9.52
C ARG A 66 -5.77 6.63 10.11
N SER A 67 -4.85 6.56 11.07
CA SER A 67 -4.31 7.73 11.75
C SER A 67 -3.65 8.69 10.76
N LEU A 68 -2.92 8.16 9.77
CA LEU A 68 -2.30 8.95 8.71
C LEU A 68 -3.36 9.63 7.82
N VAL A 69 -4.40 8.91 7.38
CA VAL A 69 -5.48 9.49 6.54
C VAL A 69 -6.22 10.64 7.23
N HIS A 70 -6.37 10.58 8.55
CA HIS A 70 -7.00 11.67 9.32
C HIS A 70 -6.09 12.88 9.51
N ARG A 71 -4.76 12.70 9.42
CA ARG A 71 -3.78 13.78 9.53
C ARG A 71 -3.58 14.54 8.23
N ILE A 72 -3.83 13.91 7.07
CA ILE A 72 -3.65 14.55 5.77
C ILE A 72 -4.68 15.69 5.58
N PRO A 73 -4.25 16.94 5.34
CA PRO A 73 -5.13 18.07 5.01
C PRO A 73 -5.98 17.83 3.76
N GLU A 74 -7.22 18.34 3.76
CA GLU A 74 -8.15 18.16 2.63
C GLU A 74 -7.64 18.77 1.33
N ASP A 75 -6.87 19.87 1.42
CA ASP A 75 -6.27 20.57 0.29
C ASP A 75 -5.30 19.68 -0.50
N ILE A 76 -4.54 18.83 0.21
CA ILE A 76 -3.58 17.90 -0.38
C ILE A 76 -4.30 16.73 -1.07
N ARG A 77 -5.39 16.23 -0.46
CA ARG A 77 -6.22 15.16 -1.04
C ARG A 77 -6.84 15.52 -2.39
N LYS A 78 -7.31 16.77 -2.55
CA LYS A 78 -8.12 17.16 -3.72
C LYS A 78 -7.31 17.76 -4.85
N ASN A 79 -6.28 18.55 -4.56
CA ASN A 79 -5.62 19.37 -5.58
C ASN A 79 -4.29 18.81 -6.11
N GLN A 80 -3.62 17.88 -5.41
CA GLN A 80 -2.23 17.57 -5.75
C GLN A 80 -1.87 16.09 -5.95
N ALA A 81 -2.72 15.12 -5.56
CA ALA A 81 -2.33 13.70 -5.61
C ALA A 81 -3.48 12.74 -5.97
N PRO A 82 -3.75 12.49 -7.26
CA PRO A 82 -4.73 11.47 -7.66
C PRO A 82 -4.33 10.06 -7.19
N GLN A 83 -3.02 9.80 -7.04
CA GLN A 83 -2.47 8.52 -6.56
C GLN A 83 -2.76 8.29 -5.08
N LEU A 84 -2.62 9.33 -4.25
CA LEU A 84 -2.98 9.29 -2.84
C LEU A 84 -4.48 9.03 -2.64
N ALA A 85 -5.34 9.67 -3.43
CA ALA A 85 -6.78 9.42 -3.38
C ALA A 85 -7.14 7.96 -3.70
N THR A 86 -6.49 7.37 -4.71
CA THR A 86 -6.62 5.93 -4.98
C THR A 86 -6.15 5.09 -3.79
N LEU A 87 -4.98 5.38 -3.20
CA LEU A 87 -4.47 4.62 -2.05
C LEU A 87 -5.43 4.68 -0.84
N ILE A 88 -6.05 5.83 -0.59
CA ILE A 88 -7.06 5.97 0.47
C ILE A 88 -8.28 5.10 0.15
N ARG A 89 -8.73 5.07 -1.11
CA ARG A 89 -9.83 4.19 -1.53
C ARG A 89 -9.47 2.70 -1.37
N VAL A 90 -8.25 2.32 -1.73
CA VAL A 90 -7.73 0.96 -1.54
C VAL A 90 -7.68 0.60 -0.06
N TYR A 91 -7.22 1.52 0.80
CA TYR A 91 -7.27 1.37 2.26
C TYR A 91 -8.70 1.12 2.75
N GLU A 92 -9.68 1.92 2.33
CA GLU A 92 -11.09 1.75 2.72
C GLU A 92 -11.65 0.38 2.28
N MET A 93 -11.30 -0.07 1.07
CA MET A 93 -11.68 -1.38 0.56
C MET A 93 -11.04 -2.52 1.37
N MET A 94 -9.76 -2.43 1.71
CA MET A 94 -9.07 -3.39 2.58
C MET A 94 -9.69 -3.44 3.98
N HIS A 95 -10.03 -2.28 4.54
CA HIS A 95 -10.70 -2.18 5.83
C HIS A 95 -12.11 -2.78 5.82
N SER A 96 -12.85 -2.63 4.71
CA SER A 96 -14.15 -3.27 4.51
C SER A 96 -14.02 -4.78 4.34
N TRP A 97 -12.97 -5.24 3.67
CA TRP A 97 -12.66 -6.66 3.49
C TRP A 97 -12.33 -7.36 4.81
N ASP A 98 -11.54 -6.72 5.70
CA ASP A 98 -11.24 -7.26 7.04
C ASP A 98 -12.51 -7.44 7.89
N ARG A 99 -13.50 -6.57 7.70
CA ARG A 99 -14.83 -6.66 8.34
C ARG A 99 -15.82 -7.58 7.62
N GLN A 100 -15.35 -8.41 6.69
CA GLN A 100 -16.15 -9.37 5.91
C GLN A 100 -17.24 -8.76 5.02
N SER A 101 -17.16 -7.46 4.70
CA SER A 101 -18.15 -6.76 3.87
C SER A 101 -17.63 -6.36 2.48
N GLY A 102 -16.35 -6.64 2.18
CA GLY A 102 -15.69 -6.25 0.92
C GLY A 102 -15.24 -7.42 0.05
N ASN A 103 -14.99 -7.15 -1.23
CA ASN A 103 -14.45 -8.13 -2.18
C ASN A 103 -12.99 -7.80 -2.53
N LEU A 104 -12.16 -8.85 -2.59
CA LEU A 104 -10.76 -8.76 -3.04
C LEU A 104 -10.65 -8.24 -4.49
N LYS A 105 -11.61 -8.61 -5.35
CA LYS A 105 -11.68 -8.20 -6.77
C LYS A 105 -11.74 -6.68 -6.96
N ASP A 106 -12.45 -5.99 -6.06
CA ASP A 106 -12.59 -4.54 -6.13
C ASP A 106 -11.26 -3.84 -5.81
N ILE A 107 -10.48 -4.42 -4.88
CA ILE A 107 -9.13 -3.94 -4.52
C ILE A 107 -8.20 -4.08 -5.72
N TYR A 108 -8.13 -5.27 -6.33
CA TYR A 108 -7.29 -5.48 -7.52
C TYR A 108 -7.71 -4.61 -8.70
N SER A 109 -9.01 -4.43 -8.91
CA SER A 109 -9.53 -3.55 -9.96
C SER A 109 -9.09 -2.10 -9.73
N ALA A 110 -9.19 -1.60 -8.50
CA ALA A 110 -8.74 -0.25 -8.15
C ALA A 110 -7.21 -0.07 -8.33
N LEU A 111 -6.43 -1.11 -7.98
CA LEU A 111 -4.98 -1.11 -8.15
C LEU A 111 -4.56 -1.13 -9.63
N HIS A 112 -5.25 -1.89 -10.48
CA HIS A 112 -4.92 -2.01 -11.90
C HIS A 112 -5.37 -0.80 -12.73
N GLN A 113 -6.48 -0.16 -12.35
CA GLN A 113 -7.00 1.02 -13.06
C GLN A 113 -6.15 2.28 -12.84
N SER A 114 -5.26 2.28 -11.85
CA SER A 114 -4.52 3.47 -11.43
C SER A 114 -3.11 3.48 -12.02
N ARG A 115 -2.71 4.63 -12.58
CA ARG A 115 -1.36 4.83 -13.10
C ARG A 115 -0.40 5.22 -11.98
N TRP A 116 0.37 4.23 -11.52
CA TRP A 116 1.37 4.39 -10.45
C TRP A 116 2.62 5.11 -10.94
N ASN A 117 3.24 5.88 -10.06
CA ASN A 117 4.58 6.43 -10.29
C ASN A 117 5.64 5.31 -10.18
N SER A 118 6.86 5.57 -10.68
CA SER A 118 7.93 4.57 -10.72
C SER A 118 8.39 4.08 -9.34
N ALA A 119 8.22 4.89 -8.29
CA ALA A 119 8.60 4.54 -6.92
C ALA A 119 7.53 3.68 -6.23
N LEU A 120 6.25 3.90 -6.55
CA LEU A 120 5.10 3.18 -6.00
C LEU A 120 4.84 1.86 -6.70
N ALA A 121 5.14 1.73 -8.00
CA ALA A 121 4.93 0.50 -8.75
C ALA A 121 5.46 -0.77 -8.06
N PRO A 122 6.73 -0.82 -7.55
CA PRO A 122 7.21 -1.99 -6.82
C PRO A 122 6.49 -2.21 -5.48
N LEU A 123 6.07 -1.14 -4.78
CA LEU A 123 5.32 -1.24 -3.52
C LEU A 123 3.92 -1.83 -3.75
N ILE A 124 3.26 -1.45 -4.84
CA ILE A 124 1.94 -1.97 -5.19
C ILE A 124 2.00 -3.45 -5.59
N ALA A 125 3.05 -3.88 -6.31
CA ALA A 125 3.24 -5.29 -6.63
C ALA A 125 3.38 -6.13 -5.34
N VAL A 126 4.22 -5.67 -4.40
CA VAL A 126 4.40 -6.35 -3.10
C VAL A 126 3.12 -6.33 -2.28
N LEU A 127 2.35 -5.24 -2.33
CA LEU A 127 1.05 -5.17 -1.68
C LEU A 127 0.10 -6.24 -2.22
N GLN A 128 0.04 -6.41 -3.55
CA GLN A 128 -0.77 -7.46 -4.18
C GLN A 128 -0.36 -8.85 -3.71
N ASP A 129 0.94 -9.14 -3.73
CA ASP A 129 1.48 -10.43 -3.27
C ASP A 129 1.14 -10.69 -1.80
N SER A 130 1.30 -9.68 -0.92
CA SER A 130 1.00 -9.79 0.51
C SER A 130 -0.49 -10.07 0.79
N ILE A 131 -1.38 -9.48 -0.01
CA ILE A 131 -2.83 -9.71 0.12
C ILE A 131 -3.17 -11.13 -0.33
N GLN A 132 -2.58 -11.58 -1.43
CA GLN A 132 -2.75 -12.93 -1.95
C GLN A 132 -2.25 -13.99 -0.97
N ASP A 133 -1.04 -13.82 -0.42
CA ASP A 133 -0.45 -14.74 0.55
C ASP A 133 -1.30 -14.83 1.83
N ARG A 134 -1.82 -13.70 2.30
CA ARG A 134 -2.71 -13.66 3.47
C ARG A 134 -4.00 -14.42 3.21
N GLU A 135 -4.64 -14.21 2.06
CA GLU A 135 -5.86 -14.95 1.71
C GLU A 135 -5.58 -16.44 1.54
N LEU A 136 -4.45 -16.82 0.98
CA LEU A 136 -4.07 -18.22 0.84
C LEU A 136 -3.84 -18.88 2.22
N ASP A 137 -3.15 -18.20 3.15
CA ASP A 137 -2.95 -18.67 4.52
C ASP A 137 -4.28 -18.80 5.28
N LEU A 138 -5.20 -17.84 5.10
CA LEU A 138 -6.54 -17.92 5.69
C LEU A 138 -7.34 -19.10 5.14
N LEU A 139 -7.32 -19.33 3.83
CA LEU A 139 -7.98 -20.49 3.21
C LEU A 139 -7.35 -21.81 3.66
N ALA A 140 -6.02 -21.90 3.73
CA ALA A 140 -5.30 -23.08 4.16
C ALA A 140 -5.60 -23.46 5.63
N ARG A 141 -5.82 -22.46 6.49
CA ARG A 141 -6.20 -22.67 7.90
C ARG A 141 -7.68 -23.03 8.06
N ALA A 142 -8.56 -22.43 7.26
CA ALA A 142 -10.00 -22.61 7.40
C ALA A 142 -10.52 -23.91 6.75
N TYR A 143 -9.85 -24.38 5.69
CA TYR A 143 -10.31 -25.51 4.89
C TYR A 143 -9.23 -26.58 4.76
N SER A 144 -9.54 -27.81 5.18
CA SER A 144 -8.68 -28.98 4.90
C SER A 144 -8.79 -29.45 3.45
N SER A 145 -9.92 -29.19 2.80
CA SER A 145 -10.14 -29.40 1.37
C SER A 145 -11.07 -28.31 0.83
N LEU A 146 -10.67 -27.68 -0.28
CA LEU A 146 -11.42 -26.61 -0.92
C LEU A 146 -11.39 -26.83 -2.44
N PRO A 147 -12.54 -26.76 -3.15
CA PRO A 147 -12.55 -26.86 -4.60
C PRO A 147 -11.79 -25.70 -5.23
N LEU A 148 -11.00 -25.99 -6.26
CA LEU A 148 -10.12 -25.03 -6.93
C LEU A 148 -10.87 -23.78 -7.41
N GLN A 149 -12.10 -23.95 -7.93
CA GLN A 149 -12.96 -22.85 -8.37
C GLN A 149 -13.22 -21.81 -7.27
N MET A 150 -13.48 -22.28 -6.04
CA MET A 150 -13.75 -21.38 -4.92
C MET A 150 -12.47 -20.69 -4.45
N ALA A 151 -11.33 -21.39 -4.45
CA ALA A 151 -10.04 -20.79 -4.17
C ALA A 151 -9.69 -19.69 -5.19
N ALA A 152 -9.82 -19.98 -6.49
CA ALA A 152 -9.55 -19.05 -7.58
C ALA A 152 -10.45 -17.80 -7.50
N SER A 153 -11.76 -18.00 -7.28
CA SER A 153 -12.72 -16.90 -7.15
C SER A 153 -12.42 -15.98 -5.96
N ARG A 154 -11.91 -16.54 -4.85
CA ARG A 154 -11.54 -15.78 -3.65
C ARG A 154 -10.26 -14.96 -3.84
N ILE A 155 -9.24 -15.55 -4.47
CA ILE A 155 -7.94 -14.90 -4.66
C ILE A 155 -7.96 -13.93 -5.87
N SER A 156 -9.08 -13.87 -6.61
CA SER A 156 -9.21 -13.09 -7.86
C SER A 156 -8.24 -13.53 -8.96
N LEU A 157 -7.80 -14.79 -8.90
CA LEU A 157 -7.13 -15.42 -10.04
C LEU A 157 -8.23 -15.78 -11.03
N GLU A 158 -8.24 -15.12 -12.19
CA GLU A 158 -9.00 -15.63 -13.32
C GLU A 158 -8.38 -16.98 -13.68
N GLU A 159 -9.21 -18.02 -13.71
CA GLU A 159 -8.74 -19.33 -14.14
C GLU A 159 -8.16 -19.16 -15.53
N GLY A 160 -6.85 -19.36 -15.65
CA GLY A 160 -6.20 -19.53 -16.93
C GLY A 160 -6.98 -20.61 -17.66
N SER A 161 -7.70 -20.18 -18.70
CA SER A 161 -8.36 -21.00 -19.70
C SER A 161 -7.61 -22.33 -19.81
N THR A 162 -8.19 -23.38 -19.23
CA THR A 162 -7.67 -24.73 -19.40
C THR A 162 -7.79 -25.03 -20.88
N ALA A 163 -6.63 -25.02 -21.51
CA ALA A 163 -6.24 -25.69 -22.74
C ALA A 163 -7.30 -26.63 -23.33
N GLU A 164 -7.59 -26.40 -24.62
CA GLU A 164 -7.96 -27.43 -25.60
C GLU A 164 -7.07 -28.68 -25.50
#